data_AF-C6M5X1-F1
#
_entry.id   AF-C6M5X1-F1
#
_cell.length_a   1.000
_cell.length_b   1.000
_cell.length_c   1.000
_cell.angle_alpha   90.00
_cell.angle_beta   90.00
_cell.angle_gamma   90.00
#
_symmetry.space_group_name_H-M   'P 1'
#
loop_
_entity.id
_entity.type
_entity.pdbx_description
1 polymer ?
#
loop_
_entity_poly.entity_id
_entity_poly.type
_entity_poly.pdbx_seq_one_letter_code
_entity_poly.pdbx_strand_id
1 'polypeptide(L)' 'MSNFYFYTTTPQYFKGQVVAYILKVFSEDEETQTKCLETKVFPVRNSKKYKIAADEAEIYGKLVVADLMRNEVQQ' A
#
# COMPACT_ATOMS: atom_id res chain seq x y z
N MET A 1 20.05 6.61 -11.49
CA MET A 1 18.64 6.29 -11.83
C MET A 1 17.88 6.46 -10.53
N SER A 2 16.96 7.42 -10.43
CA SER A 2 16.13 7.59 -9.23
C SER A 2 14.88 6.76 -9.38
N ASN A 3 14.59 5.85 -8.46
CA ASN A 3 13.28 5.20 -8.42
C ASN A 3 12.31 6.08 -7.64
N PHE A 4 11.05 6.09 -8.08
CA PHE A 4 9.95 6.66 -7.32
C PHE A 4 9.19 5.53 -6.65
N TYR A 5 9.00 5.62 -5.33
CA TYR A 5 8.22 4.65 -4.58
C TYR A 5 6.87 5.24 -4.17
N PHE A 6 5.80 4.49 -4.36
CA PHE A 6 4.46 4.89 -3.95
C PHE A 6 3.62 3.67 -3.56
N TYR A 7 2.49 3.91 -2.90
CA TYR A 7 1.54 2.87 -2.57
C TYR A 7 0.12 3.27 -2.96
N THR A 8 -0.73 2.27 -3.22
CA THR A 8 -2.17 2.46 -3.35
C THR A 8 -2.88 1.60 -2.32
N THR A 9 -4.09 2.02 -1.93
CA THR A 9 -4.95 1.26 -1.02
C THR A 9 -6.35 1.24 -1.60
N THR A 10 -6.86 0.04 -1.89
CA THR A 10 -8.18 -0.14 -2.49
C THR A 10 -9.10 -0.97 -1.58
N PRO A 11 -10.34 -0.53 -1.35
CA PRO A 11 -11.30 -1.33 -0.61
C PRO A 11 -11.74 -2.54 -1.43
N GLN A 12 -11.78 -3.71 -0.80
CA GLN A 12 -12.37 -4.92 -1.34
C GLN A 12 -13.79 -5.09 -0.79
N TYR A 13 -14.75 -5.30 -1.68
CA TYR A 13 -16.15 -5.46 -1.33
C TYR A 13 -16.62 -6.90 -1.46
N PHE A 14 -17.49 -7.31 -0.54
CA PHE A 14 -18.28 -8.53 -0.65
C PHE A 14 -19.72 -8.22 -0.24
N LYS A 15 -20.67 -8.51 -1.13
CA LYS A 15 -22.11 -8.21 -0.92
C LYS A 15 -22.38 -6.76 -0.48
N GLY A 16 -21.68 -5.79 -1.08
CA GLY A 16 -21.84 -4.37 -0.78
C GLY A 16 -21.18 -3.87 0.51
N GLN A 17 -20.48 -4.75 1.25
CA GLN A 17 -19.74 -4.37 2.46
C GLN A 17 -18.23 -4.44 2.22
N VAL A 18 -17.47 -3.51 2.80
CA VAL A 18 -16.00 -3.55 2.78
C VAL A 18 -15.53 -4.68 3.69
N VAL A 19 -14.80 -5.64 3.13
CA VAL A 19 -14.27 -6.81 3.86
C VAL A 19 -12.76 -6.77 4.04
N ALA A 20 -12.04 -5.98 3.25
CA ALA A 20 -10.62 -5.76 3.41
C ALA A 20 -10.17 -4.47 2.70
N TYR A 21 -8.97 -4.02 3.02
CA TYR A 21 -8.22 -3.05 2.22
C TYR A 21 -7.00 -3.74 1.62
N ILE A 22 -6.83 -3.63 0.31
CA ILE A 22 -5.70 -4.19 -0.41
C ILE A 22 -4.70 -3.06 -0.62
N LEU A 23 -3.56 -3.17 0.02
CA LEU A 23 -2.42 -2.29 -0.18
C LEU A 23 -1.49 -2.88 -1.22
N LYS A 24 -1.02 -2.04 -2.16
CA LYS A 24 0.04 -2.38 -3.10
C LYS A 24 1.12 -1.32 -3.07
N VAL A 25 2.38 -1.73 -3.01
CA VAL A 25 3.55 -0.84 -3.08
C VAL A 25 4.22 -1.02 -4.44
N PHE A 26 4.65 0.08 -5.04
CA PHE A 26 5.23 0.12 -6.37
C PHE A 26 6.57 0.85 -6.36
N SER A 27 7.44 0.47 -7.29
CA SER A 27 8.52 1.31 -7.79
C SER A 27 8.23 1.70 -9.23
N GLU A 28 8.62 2.91 -9.60
CA GLU A 28 8.59 3.42 -10.97
C GLU A 28 9.97 3.97 -11.31
N ASP A 29 10.51 3.56 -12.46
CA ASP A 29 11.73 4.12 -13.02
C ASP A 29 11.40 5.24 -14.02
N GLU A 30 12.43 6.01 -14.41
CA GLU A 30 12.30 7.10 -15.40
C GLU A 30 11.86 6.60 -16.79
N GLU A 31 11.95 5.29 -17.06
CA GLU A 31 11.50 4.63 -18.29
C GLU A 31 10.04 4.13 -18.19
N THR A 32 9.29 4.55 -17.17
CA THR A 32 7.86 4.27 -16.91
C THR A 32 7.51 2.82 -16.59
N GLN A 33 8.49 1.99 -16.23
CA GLN A 33 8.22 0.62 -15.78
C GLN A 33 7.74 0.64 -14.33
N THR A 34 6.42 0.65 -14.14
CA THR A 34 5.82 0.44 -12.83
C THR A 34 5.91 -1.05 -12.44
N LYS A 35 6.62 -1.35 -11.35
CA LYS A 35 6.72 -2.69 -10.78
C LYS A 35 6.02 -2.75 -9.43
N CYS A 36 5.12 -3.71 -9.25
CA CYS A 36 4.54 -4.02 -7.94
C CYS A 36 5.58 -4.77 -7.09
N LEU A 37 5.98 -4.18 -5.96
CA LEU A 37 6.96 -4.73 -5.03
C LEU A 37 6.30 -5.59 -3.95
N GLU A 38 5.15 -5.15 -3.45
CA GLU A 38 4.43 -5.81 -2.37
C GLU A 38 2.92 -5.69 -2.58
N THR A 39 2.19 -6.75 -2.23
CA THR A 39 0.73 -6.71 -2.07
C THR A 39 0.38 -7.26 -0.69
N LYS A 40 -0.38 -6.49 0.09
CA LYS A 40 -0.77 -6.85 1.44
C LYS A 40 -2.26 -6.60 1.67
N VAL A 41 -2.90 -7.52 2.37
CA VAL A 41 -4.35 -7.47 2.66
C VAL A 41 -4.56 -7.14 4.13
N PHE A 42 -5.40 -6.13 4.38
CA PHE A 42 -5.82 -5.70 5.71
C PHE A 42 -7.29 -6.06 5.90
N PRO A 43 -7.61 -7.22 6.49
CA PRO A 43 -8.98 -7.68 6.62
C PRO A 43 -9.76 -6.84 7.64
N VAL A 44 -10.99 -6.46 7.27
CA VAL A 44 -11.93 -5.79 8.18
C VAL A 44 -12.51 -6.83 9.14
N ARG A 45 -12.04 -6.83 10.39
CA ARG A 45 -12.48 -7.77 11.43
C ARG A 45 -13.85 -7.44 12.01
N ASN A 46 -14.28 -6.18 11.89
CA ASN A 46 -15.57 -5.71 12.34
C ASN A 46 -16.09 -4.69 11.32
N SER A 47 -17.21 -5.01 10.67
CA SER A 47 -17.78 -4.20 9.59
C SER A 47 -18.14 -2.78 10.02
N LYS A 48 -18.42 -2.54 11.31
CA LYS A 48 -18.66 -1.20 11.86
C LYS A 48 -17.38 -0.39 12.11
N LYS A 49 -16.22 -1.06 12.10
CA LYS A 49 -14.91 -0.47 12.36
C LYS A 49 -13.97 -0.61 11.15
N TYR A 50 -14.53 -0.57 9.93
CA TYR A 50 -13.77 -0.69 8.68
C TYR A 50 -12.65 0.35 8.55
N LYS A 51 -12.83 1.55 9.12
CA LYS A 51 -11.82 2.61 9.13
C LYS A 51 -10.50 2.18 9.77
N ILE A 52 -10.54 1.31 10.79
CA ILE A 52 -9.31 0.83 11.45
C ILE A 52 -8.42 0.09 10.44
N ALA A 53 -8.99 -0.79 9.61
CA ALA A 53 -8.23 -1.52 8.60
C ALA A 53 -7.73 -0.58 7.47
N ALA A 54 -8.48 0.49 7.17
CA ALA A 54 -8.04 1.52 6.22
C ALA A 54 -6.82 2.29 6.77
N ASP A 55 -6.91 2.72 8.03
CA ASP A 55 -5.85 3.48 8.72
C ASP A 55 -4.59 2.62 8.87
N GLU A 56 -4.73 1.34 9.22
CA GLU A 56 -3.62 0.38 9.28
C GLU A 56 -2.93 0.20 7.92
N ALA A 57 -3.71 0.06 6.85
CA ALA A 57 -3.15 -0.03 5.50
C ALA A 57 -2.41 1.25 5.13
N GLU A 58 -2.99 2.42 5.40
CA GLU A 58 -2.38 3.71 5.07
C GLU A 58 -1.06 3.94 5.83
N ILE A 59 -1.03 3.66 7.13
CA ILE A 59 0.18 3.77 7.95
C ILE A 59 1.25 2.82 7.45
N TYR A 60 0.88 1.57 7.15
CA TYR A 60 1.83 0.58 6.62
C TYR A 60 2.44 1.04 5.29
N GLY A 61 1.63 1.53 4.35
CA GLY A 61 2.10 2.05 3.07
C GLY A 61 3.09 3.18 3.21
N LYS A 62 2.79 4.16 4.07
CA LYS A 62 3.70 5.28 4.37
C LYS A 62 5.03 4.80 4.93
N LEU A 63 5.00 3.86 5.88
CA LEU A 63 6.22 3.33 6.49
C LEU A 63 7.08 2.56 5.49
N VAL A 64 6.48 1.71 4.66
CA VAL A 64 7.22 0.93 3.65
C VAL A 64 7.84 1.85 2.60
N VAL A 65 7.08 2.81 2.06
CA VAL A 65 7.63 3.77 1.07
C VAL A 65 8.74 4.62 1.68
N ALA A 66 8.56 5.12 2.90
CA ALA A 66 9.60 5.88 3.59
C ALA A 66 10.87 5.05 3.81
N ASP A 67 10.73 3.76 4.10
CA ASP A 67 11.88 2.87 4.26
C ASP A 67 12.62 2.61 2.93
N LEU A 68 11.88 2.34 1.86
CA LEU A 68 12.45 2.17 0.52
C LEU A 68 13.21 3.42 0.06
N MET A 69 12.63 4.61 0.25
CA MET A 69 13.29 5.87 -0.08
C MET A 69 14.57 6.10 0.75
N ARG A 70 14.57 5.75 2.05
CA ARG A 70 15.78 5.86 2.89
C ARG A 70 16.89 4.91 2.43
N ASN A 71 16.54 3.69 2.06
CA ASN A 71 17.50 2.67 1.64
C ASN A 71 18.10 2.96 0.25
N GLU A 72 17.40 3.71 -0.60
CA GLU A 72 17.92 4.15 -1.90
C GLU A 72 18.95 5.29 -1.76
N VAL A 73 18.78 6.20 -0.79
CA VAL A 73 19.71 7.32 -0.54
C VAL A 73 21.03 6.85 0.09
N GLN A 74 21.07 5.65 0.67
CA GLN A 74 22.24 5.10 1.35
C GLN A 74 23.12 4.18 0.47
N GLN A 75 22.77 4.00 -0.81
CA GLN A 75 23.53 3.21 -1.79
C GLN A 75 24.29 4.12 -2.75
#